data_AF-A0A6G0HXJ1-F1
#
_entry.id   AF-A0A6G0HXJ1-F1
#
_cell.length_a   1.000
_cell.length_b   1.000
_cell.length_c   1.000
_cell.angle_alpha   90.00
_cell.angle_beta   90.00
_cell.angle_gamma   90.00
#
_symmetry.space_group_name_H-M   'P 1'
#
loop_
_entity.id
_entity.type
_entity.pdbx_description
1 polymer ?
#
loop_
_entity_poly.entity_id
_entity_poly.type
_entity_poly.pdbx_seq_one_letter_code
_entity_poly.pdbx_strand_id
1 'polypeptide(L)'
;MAATLCVKFLLKPGCLPLTQTVRHGSKAVTRHRRPMHILKQKLLAVTKYIPPPRGPPPGAYPSQVKRVQEDSPLMLLMKRDLKKVFEDYKMIAVVQNNACNSEDMLMLKHRLYKHDIAVKLFPNQVTRSFLRDSVYCNMAPLFIGPTLLFVSKEPKVKEMLKTLRASPQMTLLGASIDNTLLSAQGW
;
A
#
# COMPACT_ATOMS: atom_id res chain seq x y z
N MET A 1 77.12 -86.89 -50.09
CA MET A 1 75.76 -87.45 -50.29
C MET A 1 74.81 -86.69 -49.37
N ALA A 2 73.72 -86.15 -49.95
CA ALA A 2 72.49 -85.56 -49.36
C ALA A 2 72.64 -84.61 -48.14
N ALA A 3 72.49 -83.28 -48.21
CA ALA A 3 71.38 -82.41 -48.63
C ALA A 3 70.09 -82.50 -47.76
N THR A 4 69.66 -81.31 -47.29
CA THR A 4 68.34 -80.93 -46.75
C THR A 4 68.12 -81.26 -45.25
N LEU A 5 67.56 -80.42 -44.37
CA LEU A 5 66.72 -79.23 -44.49
C LEU A 5 67.10 -78.18 -43.42
N CYS A 6 67.08 -76.93 -43.85
CA CYS A 6 67.17 -75.74 -43.02
C CYS A 6 65.87 -75.58 -42.21
N VAL A 7 65.91 -75.74 -40.89
CA VAL A 7 64.88 -75.18 -40.00
C VAL A 7 65.61 -74.46 -38.89
N LYS A 8 65.96 -73.19 -39.17
CA LYS A 8 66.30 -72.23 -38.13
C LYS A 8 65.04 -72.05 -37.28
N PHE A 9 65.01 -72.72 -36.12
CA PHE A 9 64.09 -72.37 -35.04
C PHE A 9 64.43 -70.94 -34.61
N LEU A 10 63.74 -69.96 -35.20
CA LEU A 10 63.68 -68.61 -34.69
C LEU A 10 63.08 -68.71 -33.28
N LEU A 11 63.94 -68.62 -32.26
CA LEU A 11 63.54 -68.28 -30.91
C LEU A 11 62.70 -67.01 -31.01
N LYS A 12 61.38 -67.17 -30.85
CA LYS A 12 60.42 -66.06 -30.86
C LYS A 12 60.97 -64.96 -29.94
N PRO A 13 61.11 -63.71 -30.39
CA PRO A 13 61.36 -62.61 -29.46
C PRO A 13 60.20 -62.66 -28.47
N GLY A 14 60.52 -62.83 -27.19
CA GLY A 14 59.53 -63.05 -26.15
C GLY A 14 58.43 -62.01 -26.23
N CYS A 15 57.18 -62.46 -26.21
CA CYS A 15 56.04 -61.60 -25.92
C CYS A 15 56.24 -61.02 -24.51
N LEU A 16 56.94 -59.90 -24.41
CA LEU A 16 56.82 -59.04 -23.25
C LEU A 16 55.44 -58.39 -23.37
N PRO A 17 54.51 -58.62 -22.43
CA PRO A 17 53.29 -57.83 -22.41
C PRO A 17 53.75 -56.39 -22.25
N LEU A 18 53.46 -55.55 -23.26
CA LEU A 18 53.52 -54.10 -23.10
C LEU A 18 52.45 -53.76 -22.06
N THR A 19 52.85 -53.79 -20.78
CA THR A 19 52.04 -53.35 -19.66
C THR A 19 51.89 -51.84 -19.77
N GLN A 20 51.00 -51.39 -20.66
CA GLN A 20 50.53 -50.02 -20.64
C GLN A 20 49.74 -49.85 -19.36
N THR A 21 50.34 -49.25 -18.34
CA THR A 21 49.64 -48.77 -17.17
C THR A 21 48.77 -47.59 -17.58
N VAL A 22 47.58 -47.89 -18.12
CA VAL A 22 46.58 -46.86 -18.41
C VAL A 22 45.99 -46.43 -17.06
N ARG A 23 46.35 -45.24 -16.61
CA ARG A 23 45.73 -44.65 -15.41
C ARG A 23 44.27 -44.35 -15.77
N HIS A 24 43.33 -45.10 -15.22
CA HIS A 24 41.88 -44.86 -15.35
C HIS A 24 41.48 -43.62 -14.53
N GLY A 25 41.92 -42.44 -14.99
CA GLY A 25 41.48 -41.16 -14.48
C GLY A 25 40.12 -40.79 -15.04
N SER A 26 39.30 -40.14 -14.23
CA SER A 26 38.01 -39.64 -14.67
C SER A 26 38.22 -38.37 -15.52
N LYS A 27 37.54 -38.23 -16.68
CA LYS A 27 37.68 -37.09 -17.62
C LYS A 27 37.31 -35.72 -17.04
N ALA A 28 38.04 -34.63 -17.24
CA ALA A 28 37.79 -33.32 -16.59
C ALA A 28 36.31 -32.90 -16.33
N VAL A 29 35.39 -33.15 -17.27
CA VAL A 29 33.95 -32.91 -17.12
C VAL A 29 33.18 -34.22 -16.86
N THR A 30 32.33 -34.22 -15.82
CA THR A 30 31.38 -35.31 -15.52
C THR A 30 29.97 -34.79 -15.28
N ARG A 31 28.98 -35.68 -15.42
CA ARG A 31 27.59 -35.43 -15.06
C ARG A 31 27.39 -35.16 -13.56
N HIS A 32 28.20 -35.76 -12.69
CA HIS A 32 28.16 -35.55 -11.25
C HIS A 32 29.25 -34.58 -10.77
N ARG A 33 29.02 -33.96 -9.61
CA ARG A 33 30.03 -33.11 -8.95
C ARG A 33 31.19 -33.96 -8.48
N ARG A 34 32.38 -33.67 -8.99
CA ARG A 34 33.59 -34.38 -8.61
C ARG A 34 34.10 -33.95 -7.25
N PRO A 35 34.70 -34.87 -6.47
CA PRO A 35 35.47 -34.48 -5.31
C PRO A 35 36.63 -33.57 -5.77
N MET A 36 36.81 -32.47 -5.07
CA MET A 36 37.90 -31.54 -5.33
C MET A 36 39.15 -31.98 -4.59
N HIS A 37 40.32 -31.66 -5.14
CA HIS A 37 41.57 -31.82 -4.42
C HIS A 37 41.57 -30.96 -3.15
N ILE A 38 42.17 -31.46 -2.07
CA ILE A 38 42.14 -30.84 -0.73
C ILE A 38 42.57 -29.36 -0.79
N LEU A 39 43.61 -29.02 -1.55
CA LEU A 39 44.08 -27.64 -1.72
C LEU A 39 43.04 -26.74 -2.40
N LYS A 40 42.34 -27.25 -3.42
CA LYS A 40 41.31 -26.50 -4.13
C LYS A 40 40.08 -26.28 -3.24
N GLN A 41 39.73 -27.27 -2.43
CA GLN A 41 38.64 -27.15 -1.45
C GLN A 41 38.96 -26.08 -0.40
N LYS A 42 40.21 -26.03 0.10
CA LYS A 42 40.67 -24.98 1.02
C LYS A 42 40.62 -23.60 0.36
N LEU A 43 41.12 -23.47 -0.87
CA LEU A 43 41.07 -22.21 -1.63
C LEU A 43 39.63 -21.70 -1.75
N LEU A 44 38.71 -22.54 -2.21
CA LEU A 44 37.30 -22.15 -2.36
C LEU A 44 36.62 -21.81 -1.05
N ALA A 45 37.05 -22.40 0.08
CA ALA A 45 36.54 -22.05 1.40
C ALA A 45 37.01 -20.67 1.85
N VAL A 46 38.27 -20.32 1.58
CA VAL A 46 38.87 -19.02 1.92
C VAL A 46 38.30 -17.90 1.03
N THR A 47 38.08 -18.17 -0.25
CA THR A 47 37.55 -17.18 -1.20
C THR A 47 36.03 -17.03 -1.16
N LYS A 48 35.36 -17.52 -0.11
CA LYS A 48 33.92 -17.28 0.06
C LYS A 48 33.67 -15.81 0.35
N TYR A 49 32.71 -15.23 -0.35
CA TYR A 49 32.30 -13.84 -0.12
C TYR A 49 31.75 -13.68 1.31
N ILE A 50 32.32 -12.73 2.05
CA ILE A 50 31.83 -12.29 3.35
C ILE A 50 31.23 -10.88 3.14
N PRO A 51 29.90 -10.71 3.24
CA PRO A 51 29.31 -9.38 3.14
C PRO A 51 29.75 -8.51 4.32
N PRO A 52 29.77 -7.17 4.16
CA PRO A 52 30.03 -6.29 5.29
C PRO A 52 29.00 -6.53 6.40
N PRO A 53 29.38 -6.34 7.68
CA PRO A 53 28.45 -6.49 8.78
C PRO A 53 27.26 -5.57 8.55
N ARG A 54 26.05 -6.14 8.57
CA ARG A 54 24.83 -5.34 8.41
C ARG A 54 24.75 -4.39 9.60
N GLY A 55 24.45 -3.13 9.30
CA GLY A 55 24.05 -2.19 10.32
C GLY A 55 22.77 -2.67 11.04
N PRO A 56 22.32 -1.90 12.03
CA PRO A 56 21.09 -2.18 12.76
C PRO A 56 19.91 -2.48 11.82
N PRO A 57 19.02 -3.42 12.19
CA PRO A 57 17.92 -3.82 11.33
C PRO A 57 17.00 -2.64 11.00
N PRO A 58 16.30 -2.66 9.86
CA PRO A 58 15.34 -1.63 9.51
C PRO A 58 14.29 -1.53 10.62
N GLY A 59 14.19 -0.35 11.26
CA GLY A 59 13.30 -0.10 12.40
C GLY A 59 13.99 0.01 13.77
N ALA A 60 15.29 -0.32 13.89
CA ALA A 60 16.05 -0.11 15.12
C ALA A 60 16.21 1.38 15.47
N TYR A 61 16.18 2.26 14.46
CA TYR A 61 16.25 3.70 14.62
C TYR A 61 15.02 4.34 13.97
N PRO A 62 14.49 5.45 14.53
CA PRO A 62 13.45 6.22 13.87
C PRO A 62 13.98 6.72 12.52
N SER A 63 13.17 6.55 11.46
CA SER A 63 13.53 7.03 10.13
C SER A 63 13.79 8.53 10.19
N GLN A 64 14.99 8.96 9.81
CA GLN A 64 15.48 10.34 9.98
C GLN A 64 14.63 11.37 9.23
N VAL A 65 13.89 10.95 8.19
CA VAL A 65 13.10 11.87 7.37
C VAL A 65 11.79 11.18 7.00
N LYS A 66 10.79 11.23 7.90
CA LYS A 66 9.41 11.22 7.39
C LYS A 66 9.26 12.52 6.62
N ARG A 67 9.36 12.46 5.28
CA ARG A 67 8.98 13.59 4.42
C ARG A 67 7.62 14.05 4.92
N VAL A 68 7.55 15.29 5.40
CA VAL A 68 6.27 15.90 5.78
C VAL A 68 5.41 15.78 4.53
N GLN A 69 4.36 14.96 4.60
CA GLN A 69 3.49 14.75 3.45
C GLN A 69 2.87 16.11 3.13
N GLU A 70 3.39 16.75 2.09
CA GLU A 70 2.80 17.97 1.55
C GLU A 70 1.37 17.66 1.13
N ASP A 71 0.46 18.60 1.38
CA ASP A 71 -0.93 18.46 0.98
C ASP A 71 -0.98 18.22 -0.54
N SER A 72 -1.61 17.12 -0.96
CA SER A 72 -1.82 16.85 -2.38
C SER A 72 -2.54 18.04 -3.06
N PRO A 73 -2.22 18.39 -4.32
CA PRO A 73 -2.90 19.48 -5.03
C PRO A 73 -4.43 19.38 -5.01
N LEU A 74 -4.97 18.16 -5.08
CA LEU A 74 -6.41 17.92 -4.97
C LEU A 74 -6.96 18.33 -3.60
N MET A 75 -6.22 18.05 -2.52
CA MET A 75 -6.61 18.45 -1.15
C MET A 75 -6.71 19.97 -1.07
N LEU A 76 -5.77 20.70 -1.67
CA LEU A 76 -5.79 22.17 -1.69
C LEU A 76 -7.01 22.72 -2.46
N LEU A 77 -7.37 22.11 -3.59
CA LEU A 77 -8.59 22.46 -4.32
C LEU A 77 -9.85 22.22 -3.48
N MET A 78 -9.95 21.06 -2.83
CA MET A 78 -11.07 20.75 -1.96
C MET A 78 -11.16 21.67 -0.75
N LYS A 79 -10.02 22.11 -0.17
CA LYS A 79 -9.99 23.15 0.88
C LYS A 79 -10.54 24.48 0.37
N ARG A 80 -10.19 24.89 -0.85
CA ARG A 80 -10.71 26.12 -1.48
C ARG A 80 -12.22 26.02 -1.72
N ASP A 81 -12.70 24.88 -2.19
CA ASP A 81 -14.11 24.67 -2.41
C ASP A 81 -14.89 24.65 -1.09
N LEU A 82 -14.37 23.98 -0.06
CA LEU A 82 -14.92 24.04 1.30
C LEU A 82 -15.02 25.48 1.78
N LYS A 83 -13.97 26.28 1.63
CA LYS A 83 -13.99 27.70 2.00
C LYS A 83 -15.15 28.46 1.34
N LYS A 84 -15.36 28.27 0.03
CA LYS A 84 -16.51 28.85 -0.69
C LYS A 84 -17.84 28.35 -0.14
N VAL A 85 -17.95 27.05 0.19
CA VAL A 85 -19.18 26.51 0.80
C VAL A 85 -19.46 27.13 2.16
N PHE A 86 -18.45 27.42 2.98
CA PHE A 86 -18.68 28.09 4.25
C PHE A 86 -19.03 29.57 4.10
N GLU A 87 -18.55 30.23 3.04
CA GLU A 87 -18.86 31.64 2.75
C GLU A 87 -20.24 31.85 2.09
N ASP A 88 -20.62 30.97 1.16
CA ASP A 88 -21.86 31.10 0.37
C ASP A 88 -23.14 30.75 1.16
N TYR A 89 -23.00 29.98 2.24
CA TYR A 89 -24.13 29.34 2.90
C TYR A 89 -24.17 29.64 4.40
N LYS A 90 -25.33 30.11 4.86
CA LYS A 90 -25.56 30.49 6.26
C LYS A 90 -25.85 29.31 7.16
N MET A 91 -26.46 28.26 6.62
CA MET A 91 -26.82 27.04 7.36
C MET A 91 -25.99 25.85 6.87
N ILE A 92 -25.25 25.24 7.79
CA ILE A 92 -24.41 24.06 7.53
C ILE A 92 -24.68 23.05 8.63
N ALA A 93 -25.36 21.96 8.29
CA ALA A 93 -25.62 20.86 9.21
C ALA A 93 -24.71 19.66 8.90
N VAL A 94 -24.12 19.09 9.95
CA VAL A 94 -23.29 17.88 9.89
C VAL A 94 -24.16 16.69 10.25
N VAL A 95 -24.25 15.75 9.32
CA VAL A 95 -25.09 14.56 9.42
C VAL A 95 -24.22 13.31 9.28
N GLN A 96 -24.48 12.31 10.10
CA GLN A 96 -23.86 11.01 9.99
C GLN A 96 -24.75 10.07 9.16
N ASN A 97 -24.11 9.35 8.24
CA ASN A 97 -24.75 8.35 7.40
C ASN A 97 -24.65 6.96 8.06
N ASN A 98 -25.77 6.43 8.56
CA ASN A 98 -25.84 5.08 9.14
C ASN A 98 -26.18 4.06 8.05
N ALA A 99 -25.27 3.87 7.11
CA ALA A 99 -25.37 2.88 6.03
C ALA A 99 -26.63 3.02 5.15
N CYS A 100 -26.93 4.24 4.72
CA CYS A 100 -28.03 4.53 3.78
C CYS A 100 -27.80 3.87 2.41
N ASN A 101 -28.85 3.24 1.86
CA ASN A 101 -28.80 2.67 0.51
C ASN A 101 -28.75 3.78 -0.56
N SER A 102 -28.31 3.43 -1.76
CA SER A 102 -28.21 4.38 -2.88
C SER A 102 -29.56 4.97 -3.30
N GLU A 103 -30.63 4.17 -3.29
CA GLU A 103 -32.00 4.60 -3.59
C GLU A 103 -32.53 5.59 -2.53
N ASP A 104 -32.34 5.25 -1.25
CA ASP A 104 -32.73 6.09 -0.12
C ASP A 104 -31.97 7.44 -0.14
N MET A 105 -30.68 7.40 -0.46
CA MET A 105 -29.85 8.60 -0.62
C MET A 105 -30.35 9.50 -1.76
N LEU A 106 -30.76 8.90 -2.88
CA LEU A 106 -31.28 9.64 -4.03
C LEU A 106 -32.62 10.31 -3.68
N MET A 107 -33.52 9.58 -3.02
CA MET A 107 -34.80 10.11 -2.56
C MET A 107 -34.62 11.24 -1.55
N LEU A 108 -33.69 11.09 -0.62
CA LEU A 108 -33.37 12.11 0.38
C LEU A 108 -32.77 13.36 -0.28
N LYS A 109 -31.83 13.20 -1.22
CA LYS A 109 -31.30 14.32 -2.00
C LYS A 109 -32.41 15.06 -2.75
N HIS A 110 -33.33 14.33 -3.36
CA HIS A 110 -34.46 14.95 -4.06
C HIS A 110 -35.38 15.72 -3.12
N ARG A 111 -35.71 15.16 -1.94
CA ARG A 111 -36.52 15.85 -0.91
C ARG A 111 -35.83 17.12 -0.41
N LEU A 112 -34.54 17.07 -0.12
CA LEU A 112 -33.76 18.22 0.32
C LEU A 112 -33.64 19.30 -0.77
N TYR A 113 -33.52 18.89 -2.03
CA TYR A 113 -33.44 19.82 -3.15
C TYR A 113 -34.72 20.64 -3.33
N LYS A 114 -35.90 20.09 -3.02
CA LYS A 114 -37.17 20.85 -3.02
C LYS A 114 -37.17 22.02 -2.03
N HIS A 115 -36.33 21.95 -1.01
CA HIS A 115 -36.20 22.96 0.04
C HIS A 115 -34.93 23.82 -0.13
N ASP A 116 -34.26 23.76 -1.28
CA ASP A 116 -32.97 24.43 -1.56
C ASP A 116 -31.84 24.03 -0.58
N ILE A 117 -31.88 22.79 -0.12
CA ILE A 117 -30.82 22.21 0.72
C ILE A 117 -29.96 21.31 -0.15
N ALA A 118 -28.70 21.68 -0.32
CA ALA A 118 -27.71 20.91 -1.05
C ALA A 118 -27.01 19.92 -0.12
N VAL A 119 -26.84 18.68 -0.59
CA VAL A 119 -26.05 17.66 0.10
C VAL A 119 -24.65 17.64 -0.50
N LYS A 120 -23.63 17.92 0.32
CA LYS A 120 -22.22 17.88 -0.07
C LYS A 120 -21.45 16.83 0.72
N LEU A 121 -20.53 16.16 0.04
CA LEU A 121 -19.66 15.12 0.58
C LEU A 121 -18.21 15.57 0.44
N PHE A 122 -17.48 15.58 1.55
CA PHE A 122 -16.05 15.89 1.57
C PHE A 122 -15.30 14.85 2.39
N PRO A 123 -14.07 14.48 2.00
CA PRO A 123 -13.24 13.58 2.80
C PRO A 123 -12.91 14.19 4.17
N ASN A 124 -13.03 13.38 5.23
CA ASN A 124 -12.80 13.82 6.60
C ASN A 124 -11.40 14.39 6.84
N GLN A 125 -10.40 13.91 6.12
CA GLN A 125 -9.03 14.42 6.23
C GLN A 125 -8.94 15.88 5.75
N VAL A 126 -9.65 16.22 4.66
CA VAL A 126 -9.70 17.58 4.13
C VAL A 126 -10.50 18.48 5.07
N THR A 127 -11.70 18.06 5.46
CA THR A 127 -12.55 18.88 6.34
C THR A 127 -11.89 19.11 7.69
N ARG A 128 -11.27 18.10 8.32
CA ARG A 128 -10.57 18.29 9.60
C ARG A 128 -9.37 19.21 9.49
N SER A 129 -8.58 19.11 8.43
CA SER A 129 -7.46 20.03 8.23
C SER A 129 -7.96 21.47 8.03
N PHE A 130 -8.98 21.66 7.19
CA PHE A 130 -9.62 22.98 7.02
C PHE A 130 -10.23 23.54 8.31
N LEU A 131 -10.92 22.71 9.10
CA LEU A 131 -11.59 23.14 10.32
C LEU A 131 -10.62 23.54 11.43
N ARG A 132 -9.45 22.88 11.53
CA ARG A 132 -8.39 23.25 12.48
C ARG A 132 -7.82 24.64 12.24
N ASP A 133 -7.81 25.07 10.98
CA ASP A 133 -7.25 26.36 10.58
C ASP A 133 -8.30 27.49 10.60
N SER A 134 -9.57 27.18 10.89
CA SER A 134 -10.71 28.12 10.73
C SER A 134 -11.45 28.38 12.05
N VAL A 135 -12.40 29.32 12.02
CA VAL A 135 -13.22 29.70 13.19
C VAL A 135 -14.12 28.54 13.67
N TYR A 136 -14.32 27.52 12.84
CA TYR A 136 -15.18 26.36 13.12
C TYR A 136 -14.41 25.17 13.72
N CYS A 137 -13.31 25.38 14.43
CA CYS A 137 -12.54 24.34 15.13
C CYS A 137 -13.42 23.37 15.94
N ASN A 138 -14.48 23.89 16.57
CA ASN A 138 -15.41 23.12 17.40
C ASN A 138 -16.25 22.10 16.61
N MET A 139 -16.32 22.21 15.27
CA MET A 139 -16.99 21.25 14.41
C MET A 139 -16.11 20.06 14.02
N ALA A 140 -14.78 20.18 14.12
CA ALA A 140 -13.84 19.11 13.80
C ALA A 140 -14.17 17.74 14.43
N PRO A 141 -14.59 17.63 15.71
CA PRO A 141 -14.96 16.33 16.30
C PRO A 141 -16.20 15.68 15.67
N LEU A 142 -17.07 16.44 15.01
CA LEU A 142 -18.27 15.88 14.37
C LEU A 142 -17.94 15.04 13.13
N PHE A 143 -16.79 15.27 12.50
CA PHE A 143 -16.36 14.58 11.28
C PHE A 143 -15.64 13.26 11.58
N ILE A 144 -16.33 12.31 12.21
CA ILE A 144 -15.82 10.95 12.46
C ILE A 144 -16.68 9.95 11.66
N GLY A 145 -16.02 9.11 10.84
CA GLY A 145 -16.73 8.11 10.05
C GLY A 145 -17.46 8.69 8.82
N PRO A 146 -18.54 8.06 8.33
CA PRO A 146 -19.24 8.49 7.14
C PRO A 146 -20.13 9.73 7.42
N THR A 147 -19.58 10.92 7.20
CA THR A 147 -20.29 12.20 7.43
C THR A 147 -20.64 12.93 6.14
N LEU A 148 -21.76 13.65 6.20
CA LEU A 148 -22.39 14.43 5.14
C LEU A 148 -22.59 15.86 5.63
N LEU A 149 -22.54 16.81 4.69
CA LEU A 149 -22.92 18.19 4.93
C LEU A 149 -24.24 18.50 4.23
N PHE A 150 -25.20 19.01 4.99
CA PHE A 150 -26.38 19.67 4.46
C PHE A 150 -26.15 21.16 4.50
N VAL A 151 -26.32 21.80 3.36
CA VAL A 151 -25.90 23.17 3.17
C VAL A 151 -27.04 23.94 2.53
N SER A 152 -27.41 25.08 3.12
CA SER A 152 -28.47 25.94 2.58
C SER A 152 -28.18 27.41 2.78
N LYS A 153 -28.65 28.23 1.83
CA LYS A 153 -28.45 29.69 1.85
C LYS A 153 -29.33 30.35 2.91
N GLU A 154 -30.53 29.79 3.10
CA GLU A 154 -31.49 30.22 4.11
C GLU A 154 -31.60 29.15 5.21
N PRO A 155 -31.72 29.53 6.49
CA PRO A 155 -31.82 28.59 7.59
C PRO A 155 -33.21 27.93 7.68
N LYS A 156 -33.49 26.98 6.78
CA LYS A 156 -34.74 26.19 6.71
C LYS A 156 -34.72 24.95 7.61
N VAL A 157 -34.50 25.19 8.91
CA VAL A 157 -34.34 24.15 9.95
C VAL A 157 -35.53 23.17 10.02
N LYS A 158 -36.76 23.71 10.05
CA LYS A 158 -37.98 22.92 10.24
C LYS A 158 -38.20 21.89 9.13
N GLU A 159 -37.88 22.27 7.90
CA GLU A 159 -38.05 21.42 6.72
C GLU A 159 -37.00 20.31 6.71
N MET A 160 -35.75 20.66 7.00
CA MET A 160 -34.66 19.68 7.15
C MET A 160 -35.00 18.63 8.21
N LEU A 161 -35.47 19.03 9.40
CA LEU A 161 -35.83 18.08 10.46
C LEU A 161 -37.00 17.18 10.07
N LYS A 162 -38.01 17.71 9.36
CA LYS A 162 -39.11 16.88 8.82
C LYS A 162 -38.59 15.82 7.85
N THR A 163 -37.65 16.19 6.97
CA THR A 163 -37.05 15.22 6.03
C THR A 163 -36.20 14.17 6.72
N LEU A 164 -35.44 14.55 7.77
CA LEU A 164 -34.65 13.62 8.57
C LEU A 164 -35.52 12.66 9.39
N ARG A 165 -36.64 13.12 9.94
CA ARG A 165 -37.60 12.24 10.64
C ARG A 165 -38.18 11.15 9.73
N ALA A 166 -38.31 11.44 8.43
CA ALA A 166 -38.76 10.46 7.45
C ALA A 166 -37.67 9.44 7.05
N SER A 167 -36.41 9.69 7.41
CA SER A 167 -35.25 8.89 7.02
C SER A 167 -34.34 8.64 8.23
N PRO A 168 -34.65 7.64 9.08
CA PRO A 168 -33.92 7.37 10.33
C PRO A 168 -32.48 6.89 10.10
N GLN A 169 -32.12 6.52 8.87
CA GLN A 169 -30.76 6.14 8.47
C GLN A 169 -29.76 7.31 8.56
N MET A 170 -30.24 8.55 8.76
CA MET A 170 -29.40 9.73 8.91
C MET A 170 -29.59 10.38 10.27
N THR A 171 -28.48 10.57 10.99
CA THR A 171 -28.49 11.19 12.31
C THR A 171 -27.81 12.55 12.26
N LEU A 172 -28.54 13.60 12.63
CA LEU A 172 -28.00 14.95 12.79
C LEU A 172 -27.07 14.98 14.01
N LEU A 173 -25.82 15.38 13.81
CA LEU A 173 -24.86 15.50 14.91
C LEU A 173 -24.84 16.92 15.48
N GLY A 174 -24.79 17.90 14.60
CA GLY A 174 -24.76 19.31 14.97
C GLY A 174 -24.78 20.19 13.73
N ALA A 175 -24.88 21.50 13.93
CA ALA A 175 -24.95 22.44 12.82
C ALA A 175 -24.37 23.81 13.17
N SER A 176 -24.06 24.58 12.13
CA SER A 176 -23.67 25.98 12.15
C SER A 176 -24.81 26.78 11.53
N ILE A 177 -25.32 27.76 12.25
CA ILE A 177 -26.23 28.77 11.69
C ILE A 177 -25.61 30.13 11.97
N ASP A 178 -25.35 30.92 10.93
CA ASP A 178 -24.80 32.28 11.07
C ASP A 178 -23.60 32.35 12.05
N ASN A 179 -22.67 31.39 11.91
CA ASN A 179 -21.47 31.21 12.74
C ASN A 179 -21.70 30.78 14.20
N THR A 180 -22.93 30.48 14.57
CA THR A 180 -23.27 29.89 15.87
C THR A 180 -23.37 28.37 15.75
N LEU A 181 -22.65 27.67 16.61
CA LEU A 181 -22.68 26.21 16.66
C LEU A 181 -23.83 25.76 17.55
N LEU A 182 -24.70 24.91 17.01
CA LEU A 182 -25.85 24.35 17.68
C LEU A 182 -25.76 22.83 17.71
N SER A 183 -26.12 22.26 18.85
CA SER A 183 -26.28 20.82 19.02
C SER A 183 -27.63 20.35 18.46
N ALA A 184 -27.81 19.05 18.25
CA ALA A 184 -29.07 18.49 17.78
C ALA A 184 -30.29 18.82 18.68
N GLN A 185 -30.07 19.09 19.98
CA GLN A 185 -31.12 19.46 20.92
C GLN A 185 -31.40 20.98 20.94
N GLY A 186 -30.46 21.80 20.44
CA GLY A 186 -30.63 23.25 20.34
C GLY A 186 -31.39 23.70 19.10
N TRP A 187 -32.11 22.78 18.43
CA TRP A 187 -32.83 22.95 17.16
C TRP A 187 -34.34 22.92 17.33
#